data_AF-A0A9W6CYW0-F1
#
_entry.id   AF-A0A9W6CYW0-F1
#
_cell.length_a   1.000
_cell.length_b   1.000
_cell.length_c   1.000
_cell.angle_alpha   90.00
_cell.angle_beta   90.00
_cell.angle_gamma   90.00
#
_symmetry.space_group_name_H-M   'P 1'
#
loop_
_entity.id
_entity.type
_entity.pdbx_description
1 polymer ?
#
loop_
_entity_poly.entity_id
_entity_poly.type
_entity_poly.pdbx_seq_one_letter_code
_entity_poly.pdbx_strand_id
1 'polypeptide(L)'
;MVEYEPDTALRDSEQMSLLGEGGIEAFFRRKVLPYASDASIDPDKTLVGYETSFTRHFYRPAPMRTLDEIKADIYALEQETEGLLEQIVGETEK
;
A
#
# COMPACT_ATOMS: atom_id res chain seq x y z
N MET A 1 16.87 39.44 18.78
CA MET A 1 15.59 38.81 18.41
C MET A 1 15.96 37.66 17.50
N VAL A 2 15.68 36.42 17.88
CA VAL A 2 15.99 35.25 17.05
C VAL A 2 14.85 35.08 16.08
N GLU A 3 15.15 35.16 14.79
CA GLU A 3 14.18 34.90 13.73
C GLU A 3 14.18 33.39 13.48
N TYR A 4 13.01 32.76 13.63
CA TYR A 4 12.85 31.33 13.40
C TYR A 4 12.46 31.12 11.94
N GLU A 5 13.31 30.46 11.17
CA GLU A 5 13.01 30.06 9.80
C GLU A 5 12.60 28.58 9.78
N PRO A 6 11.40 28.23 9.28
CA PRO A 6 10.95 26.84 9.23
C PRO A 6 11.73 26.07 8.16
N ASP A 7 12.48 25.04 8.58
CA ASP A 7 13.16 24.12 7.66
C ASP A 7 12.14 23.28 6.87
N THR A 8 12.15 23.48 5.55
CA THR A 8 11.23 22.77 4.65
C THR A 8 11.44 21.25 4.63
N ALA A 9 12.65 20.77 4.96
CA ALA A 9 12.98 19.33 5.01
C ALA A 9 12.40 18.63 6.24
N LEU A 10 12.01 19.38 7.28
CA LEU A 10 11.43 18.84 8.52
C LEU A 10 9.90 18.92 8.55
N ARG A 11 9.26 19.30 7.44
CA ARG A 11 7.80 19.37 7.34
C ARG A 11 7.21 17.96 7.26
N ASP A 12 6.15 17.74 8.02
CA ASP A 12 5.36 16.51 7.98
C ASP A 12 3.86 16.83 7.90
N SER A 13 3.05 15.82 7.59
CA SER A 13 1.59 15.93 7.51
C SER A 13 0.93 14.74 8.18
N GLU A 14 -0.03 15.03 9.06
CA GLU A 14 -0.77 14.00 9.79
C GLU A 14 -2.22 13.94 9.32
N GLN A 15 -2.72 12.73 9.09
CA GLN A 15 -4.13 12.49 8.80
C GLN A 15 -4.86 12.15 10.10
N MET A 16 -5.92 12.90 10.41
CA MET A 16 -6.71 12.70 11.62
C MET A 16 -8.21 12.76 11.35
N SER A 17 -9.00 12.18 12.26
CA SER A 17 -10.46 12.24 12.17
C SER A 17 -10.96 13.67 12.37
N LEU A 18 -11.75 14.17 11.43
CA LEU A 18 -12.39 15.49 11.51
C LEU A 18 -13.30 15.63 12.73
N LEU A 19 -13.99 14.54 13.11
CA LEU A 19 -14.91 14.49 14.24
C LEU A 19 -14.22 14.02 15.54
N GLY A 20 -12.88 13.97 15.54
CA GLY A 20 -12.11 13.63 16.73
C GLY A 20 -12.33 14.64 17.86
N GLU A 21 -12.39 14.15 19.10
CA GLU A 21 -12.58 14.98 20.27
C GLU A 21 -11.45 16.01 20.42
N GLY A 22 -11.84 17.28 20.60
CA GLY A 22 -10.92 18.41 20.78
C GLY A 22 -10.20 18.87 19.50
N GLY A 23 -10.53 18.30 18.33
CA GLY A 23 -10.04 18.75 17.03
C GLY A 23 -8.52 18.73 16.88
N ILE A 24 -8.02 19.54 15.95
CA ILE A 24 -6.60 19.59 15.55
C ILE A 24 -5.69 19.89 16.74
N GLU A 25 -6.06 20.87 17.57
CA GLU A 25 -5.23 21.29 18.71
C GLU A 25 -5.05 20.18 19.75
N ALA A 26 -6.12 19.47 20.10
CA ALA A 26 -6.03 18.37 21.06
C ALA A 26 -5.22 17.19 20.50
N PHE A 27 -5.34 16.92 19.20
CA PHE A 27 -4.50 15.94 18.53
C PHE A 27 -3.03 16.35 18.57
N PHE A 28 -2.72 17.59 18.18
CA PHE A 28 -1.37 18.13 18.12
C PHE A 28 -0.67 18.08 19.48
N ARG A 29 -1.35 18.49 20.56
CA ARG A 29 -0.82 18.40 21.93
C ARG A 29 -0.56 16.98 22.40
N ARG A 30 -1.40 16.02 22.00
CA ARG A 30 -1.31 14.62 22.46
C ARG A 30 -0.32 13.81 21.64
N LYS A 31 -0.16 14.12 20.36
CA LYS A 31 0.54 13.27 19.39
C LYS A 31 1.81 13.89 18.80
N VAL A 32 1.92 15.22 18.75
CA VAL A 32 3.08 15.90 18.15
C VAL A 32 4.00 16.49 19.22
N LEU A 33 3.48 17.41 20.06
CA LEU A 33 4.30 18.13 21.06
C LEU A 33 5.12 17.25 22.03
N PRO A 34 4.68 16.03 22.42
CA PRO A 34 5.51 15.17 23.26
C PRO A 34 6.80 14.67 22.59
N TYR A 35 6.86 14.68 21.26
CA TYR A 35 8.00 14.18 20.48
C TYR A 35 8.76 15.30 19.76
N ALA A 36 8.08 16.41 19.44
CA ALA A 36 8.66 17.60 18.83
C ALA A 36 8.08 18.85 19.50
N SER A 37 8.77 19.35 20.53
CA SER A 37 8.28 20.45 21.37
C SER A 37 8.28 21.82 20.68
N ASP A 38 9.11 21.97 19.65
CA ASP A 38 9.24 23.18 18.83
C ASP A 38 8.39 23.13 17.55
N ALA A 39 7.60 22.07 17.36
CA ALA A 39 6.70 21.95 16.23
C ALA A 39 5.56 23.00 16.31
N SER A 40 5.16 23.50 15.14
CA SER A 40 4.03 24.42 14.98
C SER A 40 3.14 24.00 13.83
N ILE A 41 1.83 24.26 13.93
CA ILE A 41 0.86 24.00 12.87
C ILE A 41 0.90 25.15 11.85
N ASP A 42 0.91 24.80 10.55
CA ASP A 42 0.70 25.74 9.44
C ASP A 42 -0.80 25.75 9.06
N PRO A 43 -1.57 26.80 9.44
CA PRO A 43 -3.02 26.83 9.21
C PRO A 43 -3.39 26.91 7.72
N ASP A 44 -2.53 27.52 6.88
CA ASP A 44 -2.81 27.68 5.45
C ASP A 44 -2.70 26.35 4.69
N LYS A 45 -1.99 25.37 5.26
CA LYS A 45 -1.84 24.02 4.72
C LYS A 45 -2.78 22.99 5.35
N THR A 46 -3.61 23.42 6.30
CA THR A 46 -4.58 22.54 6.94
C THR A 46 -5.79 22.36 6.02
N LEU A 47 -6.07 21.10 5.63
CA LEU A 47 -7.14 20.77 4.70
C LEU A 47 -8.19 19.88 5.36
N VAL A 48 -9.47 20.16 5.05
CA VAL A 48 -10.59 19.28 5.41
C VAL A 48 -10.99 18.48 4.18
N GLY A 49 -10.94 17.16 4.31
CA GLY A 49 -11.29 16.22 3.24
C GLY A 49 -11.95 14.96 3.77
N TYR A 50 -12.56 14.21 2.86
CA TYR A 50 -13.12 12.90 3.14
C TYR A 50 -12.32 11.83 2.39
N GLU A 51 -11.99 10.75 3.08
CA GLU A 51 -11.37 9.60 2.45
C GLU A 51 -12.47 8.64 1.94
N THR A 52 -12.43 8.29 0.65
CA THR A 52 -13.27 7.24 0.08
C THR A 52 -12.37 6.08 -0.34
N SER A 53 -12.49 4.93 0.32
CA SER A 53 -11.73 3.74 -0.07
C SER A 53 -12.33 3.14 -1.34
N PHE A 54 -11.67 3.37 -2.47
CA PHE A 54 -12.12 2.82 -3.75
C PHE A 54 -12.15 1.30 -3.73
N THR A 55 -11.14 0.66 -3.13
CA THR A 55 -11.11 -0.79 -2.98
C THR A 55 -12.32 -1.28 -2.19
N ARG A 56 -12.67 -0.63 -1.07
CA ARG A 56 -13.84 -1.06 -0.28
C ARG A 56 -15.15 -0.99 -1.07
N HIS A 57 -15.32 0.03 -1.90
CA HIS A 57 -16.60 0.30 -2.56
C HIS A 57 -16.73 -0.28 -3.97
N PHE A 58 -15.62 -0.40 -4.69
CA PHE A 58 -15.60 -0.74 -6.11
C PHE A 58 -14.81 -2.00 -6.42
N TYR A 59 -14.06 -2.57 -5.47
CA TYR A 59 -13.34 -3.81 -5.72
C TYR A 59 -14.33 -4.96 -5.90
N ARG A 60 -14.24 -5.59 -7.06
CA ARG A 60 -14.87 -6.89 -7.32
C ARG A 60 -13.76 -7.93 -7.27
N PRO A 61 -13.79 -8.86 -6.29
CA PRO A 61 -12.87 -9.98 -6.28
C PRO A 61 -12.92 -10.71 -7.62
N ALA A 62 -11.74 -10.95 -8.21
CA ALA A 62 -11.66 -11.81 -9.37
C ALA A 62 -12.13 -13.21 -8.96
N PRO A 63 -13.02 -13.87 -9.73
CA PRO A 63 -13.40 -15.24 -9.45
C PRO A 63 -12.15 -16.12 -9.51
N MET A 64 -12.05 -17.07 -8.59
CA MET A 64 -10.98 -18.07 -8.63
C MET A 64 -11.18 -18.97 -9.84
N ARG A 65 -10.06 -19.41 -10.44
CA ARG A 65 -10.07 -20.48 -11.44
C ARG A 65 -10.76 -21.72 -10.87
N THR A 66 -11.48 -22.43 -11.71
CA THR A 66 -12.09 -23.71 -11.34
C THR A 66 -11.03 -24.81 -11.19
N LEU A 67 -11.35 -25.85 -10.45
CA LEU A 67 -10.45 -27.01 -10.32
C LEU A 67 -10.20 -27.69 -11.67
N ASP A 68 -11.18 -27.67 -12.58
CA ASP A 68 -11.03 -28.32 -13.90
C ASP A 68 -10.10 -27.51 -14.81
N GLU A 69 -10.17 -26.18 -14.79
CA GLU A 69 -9.19 -25.32 -15.45
C GLU A 69 -7.78 -25.51 -14.88
N ILE A 70 -7.65 -25.70 -13.56
CA ILE A 70 -6.35 -26.00 -12.92
C ILE A 70 -5.81 -27.35 -13.39
N LYS A 71 -6.63 -28.39 -13.42
CA LYS A 71 -6.21 -29.72 -13.90
C LYS A 71 -5.83 -29.69 -15.38
N ALA A 72 -6.59 -29.00 -16.21
CA ALA A 72 -6.32 -28.89 -17.64
C ALA A 72 -4.96 -28.25 -17.91
N ASP A 73 -4.65 -27.14 -17.23
CA ASP A 73 -3.35 -26.49 -17.35
C ASP A 73 -2.20 -27.39 -16.87
N ILE A 74 -2.39 -28.12 -15.77
CA ILE A 74 -1.36 -29.06 -15.26
C ILE A 74 -1.05 -30.12 -16.31
N TYR A 75 -2.08 -30.78 -16.88
CA TYR A 75 -1.86 -31.82 -17.89
C TYR A 75 -1.25 -31.27 -19.18
N ALA A 76 -1.63 -30.05 -19.59
CA ALA A 76 -1.03 -29.40 -20.75
C ALA A 76 0.46 -29.13 -20.53
N LEU A 77 0.84 -28.63 -19.34
CA LEU A 77 2.23 -28.41 -18.96
C LEU A 77 3.01 -29.73 -18.90
N GLU A 78 2.45 -30.78 -18.32
CA GLU A 78 3.08 -32.11 -18.29
C GLU A 78 3.40 -32.59 -19.71
N GLN A 79 2.44 -32.47 -20.64
CA GLN A 79 2.61 -32.88 -22.03
C GLN A 79 3.62 -32.00 -22.80
N GLU A 80 3.69 -30.70 -22.51
CA GLU A 80 4.72 -29.82 -23.09
C GLU A 80 6.12 -30.19 -22.60
N THR A 81 6.24 -30.66 -21.36
CA THR A 81 7.51 -31.07 -20.77
C THR A 81 7.92 -32.51 -21.08
N GLU A 82 7.00 -33.32 -21.59
CA GLU A 82 7.27 -34.71 -21.94
C GLU A 82 8.32 -34.79 -23.05
N GLY A 83 9.36 -35.59 -22.84
CA GLY A 83 10.48 -35.72 -23.75
C GLY A 83 11.48 -34.57 -23.79
N LEU A 84 11.25 -33.45 -23.08
CA LEU A 84 12.26 -32.37 -22.98
C LEU A 84 13.53 -32.86 -22.28
N LEU A 85 13.37 -33.69 -21.24
CA LEU A 85 14.51 -34.26 -20.53
C LEU A 85 15.31 -35.24 -21.42
N GLU A 86 14.62 -36.04 -22.23
CA GLU A 86 15.21 -36.97 -23.19
C GLU A 86 15.97 -36.24 -24.31
N GLN A 87 15.45 -35.10 -24.76
CA GLN A 87 16.13 -34.22 -25.72
C GLN A 87 17.41 -33.60 -25.15
N ILE A 88 17.46 -33.31 -23.84
CA ILE A 88 18.63 -32.72 -23.16
C ILE A 88 19.66 -33.80 -22.82
N VAL A 89 19.23 -34.97 -22.37
CA VAL A 89 20.10 -36.07 -21.91
C VAL A 89 20.64 -36.89 -23.08
N GLY A 90 20.00 -36.84 -24.25
CA GLY A 90 20.58 -37.33 -25.50
C GLY A 90 20.59 -38.85 -25.64
N GLU A 91 19.54 -39.55 -25.20
CA GLU A 91 19.32 -40.95 -25.56
C GLU A 91 18.50 -41.04 -26.85
N THR A 92 19.05 -40.52 -27.94
CA THR A 92 18.59 -40.88 -29.29
C THR A 92 19.23 -42.23 -29.63
N GLU A 93 18.73 -43.29 -29.00
CA GLU A 93 19.02 -44.66 -29.41
C GLU A 93 18.42 -44.89 -30.80
N LYS A 94 19.23 -45.54 -31.62
CA LYS A 94 19.06 -45.78 -33.05
C LYS A 94 18.14 -46.95 -33.35
#